data_AF-A0A2E6P390-F1
#
_entry.id   AF-A0A2E6P390-F1
#
_cell.length_a   1.000
_cell.length_b   1.000
_cell.length_c   1.000
_cell.angle_alpha   90.00
_cell.angle_beta   90.00
_cell.angle_gamma   90.00
#
_symmetry.space_group_name_H-M   'P 1'
#
loop_
_entity.id
_entity.type
_entity.pdbx_description
1 polymer ?
#
loop_
_entity_poly.entity_id
_entity_poly.type
_entity_poly.pdbx_seq_one_letter_code
_entity_poly.pdbx_strand_id
1 'polypeptide(L)'
;MVGFRGYVSSRPFFGQRAPQRVQNLVIRDYCKGNSLLYLLSAVEYIMHDCYAMLEKVLVELPEIDGIIFYSMFQLPVEKVKRQRIYSNVLKEGRSLHFALETLKIETERDISSIEDIWEVQQAVDYAPCLSDLAALLD
;
A
#
# COMPACT_ATOMS: atom_id res chain seq x y z
N MET A 1 -17.78 13.75 10.87
CA MET A 1 -17.74 12.28 10.78
C MET A 1 -16.38 11.96 10.18
N VAL A 2 -15.51 11.35 10.96
CA VAL A 2 -14.16 11.03 10.51
C VAL A 2 -14.23 9.65 9.83
N GLY A 3 -13.42 9.45 8.78
CA GLY A 3 -13.44 8.23 7.98
C GLY A 3 -12.10 7.98 7.31
N PHE A 4 -12.05 6.96 6.46
CA PHE A 4 -10.82 6.48 5.83
C PHE A 4 -10.67 6.97 4.41
N ARG A 5 -9.52 7.59 4.11
CA ARG A 5 -9.17 8.01 2.76
C ARG A 5 -8.70 6.83 1.93
N GLY A 6 -9.40 6.49 0.86
CA GLY A 6 -8.87 5.53 -0.11
C GLY A 6 -7.63 6.10 -0.83
N TYR A 7 -6.70 5.25 -1.21
CA TYR A 7 -5.56 5.62 -2.03
C TYR A 7 -5.44 4.64 -3.20
N VAL A 8 -5.49 5.19 -4.42
CA VAL A 8 -5.41 4.42 -5.67
C VAL A 8 -4.40 5.05 -6.61
N SER A 9 -3.89 4.28 -7.56
CA SER A 9 -2.92 4.77 -8.55
C SER A 9 -3.18 4.18 -9.92
N SER A 10 -2.81 4.89 -10.99
CA SER A 10 -2.76 4.31 -12.35
C SER A 10 -1.49 3.52 -12.62
N ARG A 11 -0.46 3.66 -11.77
CA ARG A 11 0.84 3.06 -11.97
C ARG A 11 0.80 1.55 -11.75
N PRO A 12 1.64 0.79 -12.45
CA PRO A 12 1.89 -0.58 -12.04
C PRO A 12 2.53 -0.59 -10.64
N PHE A 13 2.25 -1.64 -9.88
CA PHE A 13 2.82 -1.92 -8.57
C PHE A 13 3.26 -3.38 -8.58
N PHE A 14 4.52 -3.61 -8.22
CA PHE A 14 5.14 -4.95 -8.21
C PHE A 14 4.88 -5.78 -9.49
N GLY A 15 5.12 -5.21 -10.68
CA GLY A 15 4.91 -5.89 -11.97
C GLY A 15 3.45 -6.13 -12.37
N GLN A 16 2.48 -5.74 -11.52
CA GLN A 16 1.06 -5.87 -11.78
C GLN A 16 0.41 -4.51 -12.02
N ARG A 17 -0.81 -4.52 -12.56
CA ARG A 17 -1.63 -3.30 -12.72
C ARG A 17 -3.10 -3.62 -12.55
N ALA A 18 -3.78 -2.85 -11.71
CA ALA A 18 -5.24 -2.86 -11.59
C ALA A 18 -5.81 -1.50 -12.06
N PRO A 19 -6.91 -1.45 -12.84
CA PRO A 19 -7.59 -0.20 -13.14
C PRO A 19 -8.12 0.47 -11.86
N GLN A 20 -8.10 1.81 -11.79
CA GLN A 20 -8.57 2.56 -10.61
C GLN A 20 -10.00 2.21 -10.18
N ARG A 21 -10.89 1.92 -11.14
CA ARG A 21 -12.26 1.46 -10.84
C ARG A 21 -12.26 0.16 -10.04
N VAL A 22 -11.42 -0.80 -10.42
CA VAL A 22 -11.28 -2.08 -9.72
C VAL A 22 -10.69 -1.84 -8.33
N GLN A 23 -9.67 -0.99 -8.23
CA GLN A 23 -9.07 -0.64 -6.94
C GLN A 23 -10.11 -0.05 -5.97
N ASN A 24 -10.93 0.89 -6.44
CA ASN A 24 -11.99 1.48 -5.64
C ASN A 24 -13.10 0.48 -5.28
N LEU A 25 -13.41 -0.50 -6.13
CA LEU A 25 -14.37 -1.56 -5.79
C LEU A 25 -13.86 -2.40 -4.62
N VAL A 26 -12.60 -2.81 -4.67
CA VAL A 26 -11.97 -3.61 -3.60
C VAL A 26 -11.87 -2.81 -2.30
N ILE A 27 -11.44 -1.56 -2.34
CA ILE A 27 -11.39 -0.69 -1.14
C ILE A 27 -12.80 -0.52 -0.54
N ARG A 28 -13.82 -0.29 -1.37
CA ARG A 28 -15.21 -0.13 -0.87
C ARG A 28 -15.73 -1.41 -0.23
N ASP A 29 -15.42 -2.56 -0.81
CA ASP A 29 -15.80 -3.86 -0.26
C ASP A 29 -15.11 -4.12 1.09
N TYR A 30 -13.80 -3.85 1.16
CA TYR A 30 -13.02 -3.90 2.39
C TYR A 30 -13.61 -2.99 3.49
N CYS A 31 -13.95 -1.74 3.17
CA CYS A 31 -14.59 -0.82 4.11
C CYS A 31 -15.92 -1.36 4.64
N LYS A 32 -16.76 -1.92 3.76
CA LYS A 32 -18.04 -2.52 4.16
C LYS A 32 -17.83 -3.71 5.10
N GLY A 33 -16.90 -4.60 4.77
CA GLY A 33 -16.59 -5.78 5.60
C GLY A 33 -16.05 -5.43 6.98
N ASN A 34 -15.38 -4.28 7.12
CA ASN A 34 -14.76 -3.83 8.38
C ASN A 34 -15.54 -2.69 9.07
N SER A 35 -16.75 -2.35 8.60
CA SER A 35 -17.56 -1.25 9.13
C SER A 35 -16.85 0.12 9.16
N LEU A 36 -16.03 0.39 8.15
CA LEU A 36 -15.26 1.63 8.01
C LEU A 36 -16.02 2.65 7.14
N LEU A 37 -16.02 3.92 7.54
CA LEU A 37 -16.55 5.00 6.71
C LEU A 37 -15.57 5.31 5.57
N TYR A 38 -15.94 4.96 4.33
CA TYR A 38 -15.11 5.23 3.16
C TYR A 38 -15.23 6.69 2.67
N LEU A 39 -14.10 7.39 2.60
CA LEU A 39 -13.97 8.70 1.95
C LEU A 39 -13.47 8.53 0.50
N LEU A 40 -13.75 9.52 -0.35
CA LEU A 40 -13.31 9.51 -1.74
C LEU A 40 -11.80 9.30 -1.85
N SER A 41 -11.39 8.32 -2.67
CA SER A 41 -9.98 8.00 -2.83
C SER A 41 -9.17 9.17 -3.41
N ALA A 42 -7.96 9.37 -2.87
CA ALA A 42 -6.92 10.11 -3.55
C ALA A 42 -6.36 9.26 -4.71
N VAL A 43 -6.07 9.93 -5.83
CA VAL A 43 -5.58 9.28 -7.05
C VAL A 43 -4.17 9.75 -7.31
N GLU A 44 -3.19 8.86 -7.17
CA GLU A 44 -1.79 9.20 -7.40
C GLU A 44 -1.49 9.44 -8.89
N TYR A 45 -0.58 10.38 -9.13
CA TYR A 45 -0.11 10.69 -10.48
C TYR A 45 0.64 9.51 -11.11
N ILE A 46 0.60 9.46 -12.45
CA ILE A 46 1.29 8.42 -13.22
C ILE A 46 2.82 8.59 -13.25
N MET A 47 3.32 9.78 -12.88
CA MET A 47 4.75 10.08 -12.89
C MET A 47 5.54 9.11 -12.00
N HIS A 48 6.66 8.61 -12.53
CA HIS A 48 7.53 7.68 -11.81
C HIS A 48 8.11 8.35 -10.56
N ASP A 49 8.25 7.59 -9.47
CA ASP A 49 8.76 8.02 -8.15
C ASP A 49 8.09 9.27 -7.54
N CYS A 50 6.94 9.68 -8.07
CA CYS A 50 6.12 10.75 -7.52
C CYS A 50 5.12 10.18 -6.51
N TYR A 51 5.06 10.77 -5.32
CA TYR A 51 4.09 10.41 -4.27
C TYR A 51 3.33 11.65 -3.78
N ALA A 52 3.14 12.65 -4.64
CA ALA A 52 2.61 13.95 -4.25
C ALA A 52 1.19 13.86 -3.67
N MET A 53 0.36 12.96 -4.20
CA MET A 53 -0.98 12.76 -3.68
C MET A 53 -0.96 12.00 -2.37
N LEU A 54 -0.05 11.04 -2.20
CA LEU A 54 0.16 10.39 -0.91
C LEU A 54 0.61 11.40 0.15
N GLU A 55 1.61 12.23 -0.14
CA GLU A 55 2.10 13.27 0.78
C GLU A 55 0.98 14.24 1.18
N LYS A 56 0.13 14.63 0.22
CA LYS A 56 -1.06 15.43 0.53
C LYS A 56 -2.00 14.73 1.51
N VAL A 57 -2.28 13.44 1.31
CA VAL A 57 -3.12 12.67 2.23
C VAL A 57 -2.47 12.52 3.61
N LEU A 58 -1.15 12.39 3.69
CA LEU A 58 -0.42 12.35 4.97
C LEU A 58 -0.57 13.67 5.74
N VAL A 59 -0.59 14.81 5.06
CA VAL A 59 -0.88 16.12 5.69
C VAL A 59 -2.33 16.19 6.20
N GLU A 60 -3.27 15.52 5.53
CA GLU A 60 -4.68 15.45 5.95
C GLU A 60 -4.93 14.45 7.11
N LEU A 61 -3.92 13.67 7.56
CA LEU A 61 -4.07 12.65 8.60
C LEU A 61 -4.78 13.12 9.90
N PRO A 62 -4.52 14.34 10.42
CA PRO A 62 -5.23 14.81 11.61
C PRO A 62 -6.75 14.90 11.46
N GLU A 63 -7.26 14.96 10.22
CA GLU A 63 -8.67 15.14 9.88
C GLU A 63 -9.37 13.84 9.43
N ILE A 64 -8.66 12.71 9.36
CA ILE A 64 -9.17 11.41 8.90
C ILE A 64 -8.78 10.29 9.87
N ASP A 65 -9.44 9.13 9.80
CA ASP A 65 -9.17 8.01 10.70
C ASP A 65 -7.97 7.16 10.25
N GLY A 66 -7.65 7.24 8.96
CA GLY A 66 -6.57 6.49 8.36
C GLY A 66 -6.63 6.48 6.84
N ILE A 67 -5.73 5.72 6.25
CA ILE A 67 -5.59 5.58 4.79
C ILE A 67 -5.77 4.12 4.42
N ILE A 68 -6.57 3.86 3.39
CA ILE A 68 -6.77 2.52 2.84
C ILE A 68 -6.18 2.50 1.43
N PHE A 69 -5.03 1.87 1.29
CA PHE A 69 -4.43 1.55 0.01
C PHE A 69 -5.18 0.38 -0.63
N TYR A 70 -5.21 0.34 -1.97
CA TYR A 70 -5.65 -0.87 -2.65
C TYR A 70 -4.71 -2.03 -2.35
N SER A 71 -3.40 -1.82 -2.43
CA SER A 71 -2.38 -2.83 -2.13
C SER A 71 -1.21 -2.19 -1.38
N MET A 72 -0.58 -2.95 -0.48
CA MET A 72 0.66 -2.53 0.19
C MET A 72 1.80 -2.19 -0.79
N PHE A 73 1.82 -2.80 -1.97
CA PHE A 73 2.82 -2.54 -3.01
C PHE A 73 2.65 -1.19 -3.72
N GLN A 74 1.64 -0.40 -3.36
CA GLN A 74 1.51 0.99 -3.79
C GLN A 74 2.30 1.98 -2.93
N LEU A 75 2.86 1.52 -1.81
CA LEU A 75 3.84 2.27 -1.03
C LEU A 75 5.16 2.40 -1.79
N PRO A 76 6.01 3.37 -1.41
CA PRO A 76 7.35 3.49 -1.98
C PRO A 76 8.19 2.21 -1.85
N VAL A 77 9.02 1.94 -2.86
CA VAL A 77 9.94 0.78 -2.86
C VAL A 77 11.05 0.96 -1.83
N GLU A 78 11.45 2.21 -1.53
CA GLU A 78 12.47 2.45 -0.52
C GLU A 78 11.93 2.22 0.89
N LYS A 79 12.49 1.24 1.60
CA LYS A 79 12.16 0.93 3.01
C LYS A 79 12.19 2.17 3.91
N VAL A 80 13.17 3.06 3.73
CA VAL A 80 13.28 4.30 4.51
C VAL A 80 12.06 5.21 4.33
N LYS A 81 11.51 5.32 3.11
CA LYS A 81 10.30 6.12 2.86
C LYS A 81 9.07 5.45 3.47
N ARG A 82 8.93 4.13 3.35
CA ARG A 82 7.84 3.38 4.00
C ARG A 82 7.83 3.55 5.51
N GLN A 83 9.00 3.42 6.15
CA GLN A 83 9.14 3.61 7.60
C GLN A 83 8.71 5.00 8.07
N ARG A 84 9.01 6.04 7.28
CA ARG A 84 8.51 7.41 7.57
C ARG A 84 6.99 7.48 7.50
N ILE A 85 6.39 6.87 6.48
CA ILE A 85 4.94 6.82 6.32
C ILE A 85 4.30 6.12 7.52
N TYR A 86 4.78 4.93 7.89
CA TYR A 86 4.24 4.19 9.04
C TYR A 86 4.35 4.99 10.34
N SER A 87 5.53 5.56 10.59
CA SER A 87 5.78 6.37 11.78
C SER A 87 4.84 7.58 11.84
N ASN A 88 4.60 8.26 10.72
CA ASN A 88 3.70 9.41 10.68
C ASN A 88 2.26 9.00 11.00
N VAL A 89 1.78 7.90 10.42
CA VAL A 89 0.41 7.41 10.70
C VAL A 89 0.25 7.03 12.17
N LEU A 90 1.19 6.25 12.73
CA LEU A 90 1.10 5.79 14.12
C LEU A 90 1.23 6.95 15.12
N LYS A 91 2.07 7.96 14.83
CA LYS A 91 2.20 9.16 15.66
C LYS A 91 0.89 9.96 15.75
N GLU A 92 0.13 10.01 14.67
CA GLU A 92 -1.19 10.66 14.63
C GLU A 92 -2.31 9.78 15.24
N GLY A 93 -1.98 8.59 15.75
CA GLY A 93 -2.96 7.64 16.30
C GLY A 93 -3.93 7.11 15.25
N ARG A 94 -3.51 7.10 13.97
CA ARG A 94 -4.30 6.63 12.82
C ARG A 94 -3.87 5.23 12.41
N SER A 95 -4.54 4.65 11.42
CA SER A 95 -4.17 3.35 10.87
C SER A 95 -3.99 3.37 9.36
N LEU A 96 -3.12 2.47 8.87
CA LEU A 96 -2.97 2.16 7.45
C LEU A 96 -3.62 0.82 7.16
N HIS A 97 -4.29 0.71 6.03
CA HIS A 97 -4.93 -0.53 5.61
C HIS A 97 -4.56 -0.86 4.17
N PHE A 98 -4.53 -2.14 3.85
CA PHE A 98 -4.21 -2.68 2.54
C PHE A 98 -5.33 -3.64 2.12
N ALA A 99 -6.22 -3.13 1.26
CA ALA A 99 -7.50 -3.77 1.00
C ALA A 99 -7.37 -5.12 0.28
N LEU A 100 -6.44 -5.24 -0.68
CA LEU A 100 -6.20 -6.47 -1.43
C LEU A 100 -5.64 -7.57 -0.54
N GLU A 101 -4.67 -7.25 0.31
CA GLU A 101 -4.02 -8.22 1.20
C GLU A 101 -4.82 -8.48 2.48
N THR A 102 -5.87 -7.69 2.75
CA THR A 102 -6.64 -7.73 4.01
C THR A 102 -5.74 -7.51 5.24
N LEU A 103 -4.74 -6.64 5.11
CA LEU A 103 -3.79 -6.31 6.17
C LEU A 103 -3.98 -4.86 6.64
N LYS A 104 -3.45 -4.55 7.82
CA LYS A 104 -3.46 -3.20 8.39
C LYS A 104 -2.28 -2.98 9.32
N ILE A 105 -1.92 -1.72 9.54
CA ILE A 105 -0.94 -1.25 10.51
C ILE A 105 -1.66 -0.37 11.52
N GLU A 106 -1.77 -0.88 12.74
CA GLU A 106 -2.23 -0.16 13.93
C GLU A 106 -1.14 -0.13 15.01
N THR A 107 -0.12 -0.99 14.88
CA THR A 107 0.96 -1.16 15.83
C THR A 107 2.30 -1.39 15.14
N GLU A 108 3.39 -1.21 15.88
CA GLU A 108 4.76 -1.53 15.42
C GLU A 108 4.94 -3.01 15.03
N ARG A 109 4.17 -3.94 15.62
CA ARG A 109 4.26 -5.35 15.24
C ARG A 109 3.75 -5.60 13.83
N ASP A 110 2.71 -4.88 13.42
CA ASP A 110 2.12 -5.00 12.09
C ASP A 110 3.10 -4.53 11.01
N ILE A 111 3.93 -3.52 11.32
CA ILE A 111 5.00 -3.06 10.44
C ILE A 111 5.97 -4.20 10.12
N SER A 112 6.37 -4.99 11.12
CA SER A 112 7.27 -6.12 10.90
C SER A 112 6.68 -7.11 9.90
N SER A 113 5.42 -7.52 10.08
CA SER A 113 4.77 -8.47 9.18
C SER A 113 4.65 -7.95 7.74
N ILE A 114 4.36 -6.65 7.57
CA ILE A 114 4.32 -6.00 6.26
C ILE A 114 5.72 -5.94 5.63
N GLU A 115 6.74 -5.60 6.40
CA GLU A 115 8.10 -5.53 5.87
C GLU A 115 8.68 -6.92 5.55
N ASP A 116 8.33 -7.96 6.29
CA ASP A 116 8.69 -9.34 5.96
C ASP A 116 8.14 -9.75 4.58
N ILE A 117 6.89 -9.38 4.28
CA ILE A 117 6.28 -9.61 2.96
C ILE A 117 7.03 -8.83 1.87
N TRP A 118 7.38 -7.57 2.13
CA TRP A 118 8.19 -6.77 1.21
C TRP A 118 9.57 -7.38 0.95
N GLU A 119 10.21 -7.94 1.97
CA GLU A 119 11.53 -8.55 1.86
C GLU A 119 11.47 -9.84 1.03
N VAL A 120 10.49 -10.71 1.30
CA VAL A 120 10.25 -11.90 0.47
C VAL A 120 10.00 -11.50 -0.98
N GLN A 121 9.11 -10.53 -1.20
CA GLN A 121 8.71 -10.11 -2.54
C GLN A 121 9.89 -9.51 -3.32
N GLN A 122 10.76 -8.73 -2.68
CA GLN A 122 12.00 -8.21 -3.30
C GLN A 122 13.05 -9.29 -3.54
N ALA A 123 13.08 -10.35 -2.72
CA ALA A 123 14.00 -11.48 -2.92
C ALA A 123 13.62 -12.34 -4.14
N VAL A 124 12.34 -12.42 -4.50
CA VAL A 124 11.85 -13.18 -5.67
C VAL A 124 12.51 -12.71 -6.96
N ASP A 125 12.79 -11.41 -7.11
CA ASP A 125 13.44 -10.88 -8.32
C ASP A 125 14.89 -11.38 -8.50
N TYR A 126 15.51 -11.89 -7.43
CA TYR A 126 16.85 -12.50 -7.45
C TYR A 126 16.82 -14.03 -7.47
N ALA A 127 15.62 -14.64 -7.35
CA ALA A 127 15.50 -16.08 -7.43
C ALA A 127 15.67 -16.49 -8.90
N PRO A 128 16.64 -17.37 -9.22
CA PRO A 128 16.82 -17.83 -10.59
C PRO A 128 15.53 -18.54 -11.02
N CYS A 129 14.99 -18.15 -12.18
CA CYS A 129 13.81 -18.84 -12.67
C CYS A 129 14.21 -20.26 -13.11
N LEU A 130 13.24 -21.19 -13.15
CA LEU A 130 13.50 -22.58 -13.54
C LEU A 130 14.20 -22.68 -14.91
N SER A 131 13.94 -21.75 -15.82
CA SER A 131 14.66 -21.66 -17.09
C SER A 131 16.11 -21.20 -16.95
N ASP A 132 16.44 -20.31 -16.01
CA ASP A 132 17.83 -19.91 -15.73
C ASP A 132 18.63 -21.06 -15.12
N LEU A 133 18.00 -21.86 -14.26
CA LEU A 133 18.62 -23.06 -13.67
C LEU A 133 18.81 -24.17 -14.72
N ALA A 134 17.86 -24.33 -15.65
CA ALA A 134 17.99 -25.29 -16.74
C ALA A 134 19.16 -24.95 -17.66
N ALA A 135 19.40 -23.66 -17.94
CA ALA A 135 20.51 -23.20 -18.76
C ALA A 135 21.91 -23.36 -18.11
N LEU A 136 21.98 -23.62 -16.79
CA LEU A 136 23.23 -23.88 -16.06
C LEU A 136 23.58 -25.37 -16.00
N LEU A 137 22.68 -26.25 -16.46
CA LEU A 137 22.85 -27.71 -16.46
C LEU A 137 23.23 -28.28 -17.84
N ASP A 138 23.30 -27.43 -18.87
CA ASP A 138 23.80 -27.73 -20.22
C ASP A 138 25.24 -27.21 -20.41
#